data_AF-A0A7X9HYI7-F1
#
_entry.id   AF-A0A7X9HYI7-F1
#
_cell.length_a   1.000
_cell.length_b   1.000
_cell.length_c   1.000
_cell.angle_alpha   90.00
_cell.angle_beta   90.00
_cell.angle_gamma   90.00
#
_symmetry.space_group_name_H-M   'P 1'
#
loop_
_entity.id
_entity.type
_entity.pdbx_description
1 polymer ?
#
loop_
_entity_poly.entity_id
_entity_poly.type
_entity_poly.pdbx_seq_one_letter_code
_entity_poly.pdbx_strand_id
1 'polypeptide(L)'
;VLFERKQPEGKRVVDEKEAYLVNWMICDLNGFNDRLGNAYYYIGNKKLCGKTGTTDDAKDLTAFLYHQNLVVGVWSGNNNNEKVYAGAWGENVSMPIANAFMKRVVDRYTPSSFNRPAGILTTSVCIDTGATPAEGVDCKKESSVYISGRAPQVDNRKTIEVCKANGLIPTNLEQAKKYGLTETKVVISTKLENSLQRAAYEKYLTTMKKSTYLLVEPGTGVCPLPLGPDNAPVIEVTSPVSGSQVTRNVNLEIKGSVAYLESLKEFKVFFDATEIIGATVNADGSFVVNYLVPSTAIVGNHTITISAKDNYDKTDTEIITVNVI
;
A
#
# COMPACT_ATOMS: atom_id res chain seq x y z
N VAL A 1 -32.77 58.42 20.16
CA VAL A 1 -32.68 57.06 19.58
C VAL A 1 -33.09 56.06 20.67
N LEU A 2 -34.15 55.25 20.45
CA LEU A 2 -34.65 54.29 21.46
C LEU A 2 -33.79 53.02 21.54
N PHE A 3 -33.16 52.65 20.42
CA PHE A 3 -32.14 51.62 20.34
C PHE A 3 -31.34 51.84 19.06
N GLU A 4 -30.02 51.72 19.16
CA GLU A 4 -29.11 51.69 18.01
C GLU A 4 -28.28 50.42 18.10
N ARG A 5 -28.37 49.56 17.09
CA ARG A 5 -27.52 48.37 17.02
C ARG A 5 -26.10 48.79 16.67
N LYS A 6 -25.23 48.88 17.68
CA LYS A 6 -23.79 48.99 17.46
C LYS A 6 -23.29 47.70 16.80
N GLN A 7 -22.42 47.82 15.80
CA GLN A 7 -21.71 46.66 15.27
C GLN A 7 -20.83 46.10 16.39
N PRO A 8 -21.03 44.84 16.82
CA PRO A 8 -20.21 44.27 17.88
C PRO A 8 -18.78 44.10 17.35
N GLU A 9 -17.78 44.40 18.19
CA GLU A 9 -16.42 43.99 17.90
C GLU A 9 -16.33 42.47 17.90
N GLY A 10 -15.93 41.89 16.78
CA GLY A 10 -15.79 40.44 16.66
C GLY A 10 -14.59 39.95 17.47
N LYS A 11 -14.80 38.93 18.31
CA LYS A 11 -13.71 38.20 18.95
C LYS A 11 -13.23 37.08 18.03
N ARG A 12 -11.93 37.06 17.71
CA ARG A 12 -11.31 35.92 17.01
C ARG A 12 -11.32 34.69 17.92
N VAL A 13 -11.98 33.63 17.48
CA VAL A 13 -12.12 32.36 18.23
C VAL A 13 -11.34 31.20 17.63
N VAL A 14 -10.85 31.34 16.38
CA VAL A 14 -10.05 30.34 15.66
C VAL A 14 -8.88 31.05 14.97
N ASP A 15 -7.73 30.37 14.88
CA ASP A 15 -6.57 30.86 14.13
C ASP A 15 -6.91 30.97 12.63
N GLU A 16 -6.42 32.00 11.96
CA GLU A 16 -6.75 32.20 10.53
C GLU A 16 -6.25 31.09 9.63
N LYS A 17 -5.15 30.41 9.99
CA LYS A 17 -4.60 29.29 9.22
C LYS A 17 -5.51 28.08 9.33
N GLU A 18 -6.06 27.82 10.52
CA GLU A 18 -7.00 26.74 10.76
C GLU A 18 -8.33 26.99 10.03
N ALA A 19 -8.86 28.22 10.10
CA ALA A 19 -10.03 28.63 9.33
C ALA A 19 -9.79 28.52 7.81
N TYR A 20 -8.59 28.90 7.33
CA TYR A 20 -8.20 28.73 5.94
C TYR A 20 -8.15 27.26 5.52
N LEU A 21 -7.61 26.35 6.35
CA LEU A 21 -7.60 24.91 6.03
C LEU A 21 -9.02 24.33 5.93
N VAL A 22 -9.92 24.73 6.83
CA VAL A 22 -11.34 24.36 6.72
C VAL A 22 -11.91 24.85 5.39
N ASN A 23 -11.70 26.12 5.04
CA ASN A 23 -12.11 26.66 3.74
C ASN A 23 -11.45 25.92 2.56
N TRP A 24 -10.17 25.57 2.66
CA TRP A 24 -9.47 24.84 1.60
C TRP A 24 -10.17 23.52 1.29
N MET A 25 -10.61 22.78 2.32
CA MET A 25 -11.39 21.56 2.19
C MET A 25 -12.82 21.82 1.72
N ILE A 26 -13.60 22.65 2.43
CA ILE A 26 -15.06 22.81 2.21
C ILE A 26 -15.44 23.83 1.14
N CYS A 27 -14.46 24.54 0.59
CA CYS A 27 -14.55 25.31 -0.67
C CYS A 27 -13.82 24.63 -1.84
N ASP A 28 -13.09 23.54 -1.61
CA ASP A 28 -12.44 22.74 -2.66
C ASP A 28 -11.46 23.61 -3.44
N LEU A 29 -10.63 24.36 -2.72
CA LEU A 29 -9.80 25.40 -3.35
C LEU A 29 -8.76 24.81 -4.32
N ASN A 30 -8.54 23.50 -4.27
CA ASN A 30 -7.64 22.77 -5.17
C ASN A 30 -8.37 22.03 -6.31
N GLY A 31 -9.70 22.02 -6.36
CA GLY A 31 -10.47 21.45 -7.47
C GLY A 31 -10.52 19.92 -7.52
N PHE A 32 -10.56 19.25 -6.36
CA PHE A 32 -10.75 17.81 -6.23
C PHE A 32 -12.07 17.33 -6.85
N ASN A 33 -13.12 18.16 -6.82
CA ASN A 33 -14.42 17.88 -7.42
C ASN A 33 -15.03 16.53 -6.96
N ASP A 34 -14.76 16.13 -5.71
CA ASP A 34 -15.13 14.84 -5.11
C ASP A 34 -16.42 14.91 -4.27
N ARG A 35 -17.11 16.05 -4.29
CA ARG A 35 -18.33 16.28 -3.52
C ARG A 35 -19.56 15.74 -4.22
N LEU A 36 -20.49 15.24 -3.41
CA LEU A 36 -21.85 14.99 -3.86
C LEU A 36 -22.55 16.31 -4.22
N GLY A 37 -23.24 16.33 -5.35
CA GLY A 37 -24.00 17.50 -5.80
C GLY A 37 -23.12 18.70 -6.16
N ASN A 38 -21.93 18.50 -6.75
CA ASN A 38 -20.99 19.58 -7.11
C ASN A 38 -21.66 20.81 -7.75
N ALA A 39 -22.67 20.63 -8.60
CA ALA A 39 -23.40 21.72 -9.24
C ALA A 39 -24.03 22.73 -8.25
N TYR A 40 -24.39 22.33 -7.03
CA TYR A 40 -24.94 23.25 -6.03
C TYR A 40 -23.92 24.24 -5.47
N TYR A 41 -22.63 23.98 -5.65
CA TYR A 41 -21.54 24.84 -5.18
C TYR A 41 -21.08 25.85 -6.22
N TYR A 42 -21.78 25.94 -7.36
CA TYR A 42 -21.47 26.90 -8.41
C TYR A 42 -22.71 27.70 -8.82
N ILE A 43 -22.56 29.01 -8.93
CA ILE A 43 -23.56 29.92 -9.50
C ILE A 43 -22.88 30.77 -10.55
N GLY A 44 -23.06 30.40 -11.82
CA GLY A 44 -22.27 30.96 -12.92
C GLY A 44 -20.78 30.68 -12.69
N ASN A 45 -19.97 31.72 -12.67
CA ASN A 45 -18.53 31.64 -12.38
C ASN A 45 -18.19 31.73 -10.88
N LYS A 46 -19.18 31.85 -9.99
CA LYS A 46 -18.95 31.99 -8.55
C LYS A 46 -18.90 30.62 -7.90
N LYS A 47 -17.78 30.34 -7.22
CA LYS A 47 -17.61 29.17 -6.38
C LYS A 47 -18.14 29.44 -4.97
N LEU A 48 -18.91 28.51 -4.45
CA LEU A 48 -19.42 28.50 -3.08
C LEU A 48 -18.73 27.40 -2.28
N CYS A 49 -18.66 27.65 -0.98
CA CYS A 49 -18.29 26.68 0.02
C CYS A 49 -19.55 26.12 0.65
N GLY A 50 -19.47 24.93 1.24
CA GLY A 50 -20.59 24.44 2.01
C GLY A 50 -20.47 23.03 2.52
N LYS A 51 -21.47 22.65 3.29
CA LYS A 51 -21.55 21.32 3.89
C LYS A 51 -23.01 20.94 4.14
N THR A 52 -23.30 19.66 3.92
CA THR A 52 -24.57 19.02 4.29
C THR A 52 -24.49 18.37 5.67
N GLY A 53 -25.63 18.28 6.35
CA GLY A 53 -25.82 17.47 7.54
C GLY A 53 -27.10 16.65 7.41
N THR A 54 -27.05 15.41 7.88
CA THR A 54 -28.18 14.48 7.94
C THR A 54 -28.03 13.74 9.25
N THR A 55 -29.02 13.82 10.14
CA THR A 55 -29.03 13.00 11.35
C THR A 55 -29.44 11.56 11.03
N ASP A 56 -29.28 10.67 12.01
CA ASP A 56 -29.84 9.33 11.96
C ASP A 56 -31.34 9.37 11.67
N ASP A 57 -31.81 8.36 10.93
CA ASP A 57 -33.17 8.24 10.41
C ASP A 57 -33.66 9.41 9.56
N ALA A 58 -32.80 10.36 9.14
CA ALA A 58 -33.18 11.53 8.35
C ALA A 58 -34.32 12.36 8.98
N LYS A 59 -34.22 12.59 10.30
CA LYS A 59 -35.14 13.48 11.06
C LYS A 59 -34.81 14.95 10.83
N ASP A 60 -33.52 15.29 10.88
CA ASP A 60 -33.02 16.64 10.66
C ASP A 60 -32.03 16.64 9.50
N LEU A 61 -32.31 17.54 8.54
CA LEU A 61 -31.49 17.76 7.37
C LEU A 61 -31.01 19.20 7.40
N THR A 62 -29.73 19.41 7.13
CA THR A 62 -29.16 20.75 7.04
C THR A 62 -28.28 20.93 5.81
N ALA A 63 -28.23 22.15 5.32
CA ALA A 63 -27.25 22.56 4.32
C ALA A 63 -26.80 23.98 4.61
N PHE A 64 -25.49 24.17 4.62
CA PHE A 64 -24.87 25.49 4.67
C PHE A 64 -24.17 25.76 3.35
N LEU A 65 -24.46 26.91 2.75
CA LEU A 65 -23.74 27.45 1.60
C LEU A 65 -23.23 28.84 1.94
N TYR A 66 -21.98 29.13 1.57
CA TYR A 66 -21.40 30.44 1.84
C TYR A 66 -20.32 30.84 0.84
N HIS A 67 -20.09 32.14 0.79
CA HIS A 67 -18.82 32.75 0.38
C HIS A 67 -18.43 33.77 1.47
N GLN A 68 -17.34 34.51 1.31
CA GLN A 68 -16.82 35.37 2.38
C GLN A 68 -17.82 36.40 2.94
N ASN A 69 -18.74 36.89 2.12
CA ASN A 69 -19.63 38.00 2.46
C ASN A 69 -21.08 37.57 2.74
N LEU A 70 -21.39 36.28 2.59
CA LEU A 70 -22.72 35.75 2.81
C LEU A 70 -22.66 34.28 3.21
N VAL A 71 -23.38 33.94 4.28
CA VAL A 71 -23.66 32.57 4.70
C VAL A 71 -25.16 32.34 4.73
N VAL A 72 -25.57 31.16 4.27
CA VAL A 72 -26.96 30.71 4.27
C VAL A 72 -26.98 29.32 4.89
N GLY A 73 -27.79 29.17 5.93
CA GLY A 73 -28.09 27.88 6.54
C GLY A 73 -29.55 27.53 6.33
N VAL A 74 -29.83 26.31 5.89
CA VAL A 74 -31.18 25.76 5.78
C VAL A 74 -31.26 24.53 6.67
N TRP A 75 -32.30 24.47 7.49
CA TRP A 75 -32.73 23.26 8.17
C TRP A 75 -34.06 22.79 7.58
N SER A 76 -34.25 21.48 7.53
CA SER A 76 -35.48 20.84 7.09
C SER A 76 -35.75 19.63 7.99
N GLY A 77 -36.95 19.58 8.56
CA GLY A 77 -37.37 18.52 9.47
C GLY A 77 -38.86 18.65 9.78
N ASN A 78 -39.44 17.62 10.39
CA ASN A 78 -40.83 17.66 10.84
C ASN A 78 -40.90 18.15 12.30
N ASN A 79 -41.86 19.02 12.61
CA ASN A 79 -42.04 19.57 13.97
C ASN A 79 -42.34 18.49 15.03
N ASN A 80 -42.79 17.31 14.62
CA ASN A 80 -43.09 16.17 15.48
C ASN A 80 -41.90 15.19 15.61
N ASN A 81 -40.72 15.55 15.10
CA ASN A 81 -39.50 14.72 15.11
C ASN A 81 -39.62 13.39 14.34
N GLU A 82 -40.66 13.25 13.50
CA GLU A 82 -40.75 12.13 12.58
C GLU A 82 -39.77 12.31 11.42
N LYS A 83 -39.32 11.17 10.89
CA LYS A 83 -38.49 11.12 9.68
C LYS A 83 -39.12 11.91 8.55
N VAL A 84 -38.31 12.69 7.82
CA VAL A 84 -38.77 13.49 6.68
C VAL A 84 -39.38 12.59 5.60
N TYR A 85 -38.60 11.66 5.05
CA TYR A 85 -39.05 10.49 4.28
C TYR A 85 -37.87 9.52 4.05
N ALA A 86 -38.13 8.33 3.52
CA ALA A 86 -37.08 7.35 3.21
C ALA A 86 -36.14 7.83 2.09
N GLY A 87 -34.84 7.93 2.36
CA GLY A 87 -33.86 8.44 1.39
C GLY A 87 -33.75 9.97 1.36
N ALA A 88 -34.29 10.67 2.36
CA ALA A 88 -34.06 12.09 2.54
C ALA A 88 -32.64 12.35 3.08
N TRP A 89 -31.93 13.30 2.47
CA TRP A 89 -30.58 13.73 2.85
C TRP A 89 -30.51 15.26 2.81
N GLY A 90 -29.58 15.86 3.56
CA GLY A 90 -29.32 17.30 3.43
C GLY A 90 -28.97 17.72 2.00
N GLU A 91 -28.40 16.81 1.21
CA GLU A 91 -28.02 17.01 -0.19
C GLU A 91 -29.22 17.14 -1.15
N ASN A 92 -30.33 16.44 -0.92
CA ASN A 92 -31.48 16.46 -1.83
C ASN A 92 -32.69 17.25 -1.29
N VAL A 93 -32.69 17.65 -0.01
CA VAL A 93 -33.76 18.48 0.59
C VAL A 93 -33.28 19.90 0.89
N SER A 94 -32.33 20.07 1.81
CA SER A 94 -31.93 21.39 2.31
C SER A 94 -31.01 22.14 1.34
N MET A 95 -30.10 21.43 0.66
CA MET A 95 -29.12 22.01 -0.27
C MET A 95 -29.78 22.70 -1.48
N PRO A 96 -30.81 22.12 -2.16
CA PRO A 96 -31.52 22.81 -3.23
C PRO A 96 -32.17 24.13 -2.77
N ILE A 97 -32.73 24.17 -1.55
CA ILE A 97 -33.34 25.38 -0.98
C ILE A 97 -32.27 26.44 -0.73
N ALA A 98 -31.14 26.05 -0.12
CA ALA A 98 -30.01 26.96 0.12
C ALA A 98 -29.45 27.51 -1.20
N ASN A 99 -29.28 26.66 -2.22
CA ASN A 99 -28.78 27.06 -3.53
C ASN A 99 -29.77 27.98 -4.25
N ALA A 100 -31.07 27.71 -4.19
CA ALA A 100 -32.11 28.56 -4.80
C ALA A 100 -32.15 29.95 -4.16
N PHE A 101 -31.99 30.03 -2.83
CA PHE A 101 -31.85 31.31 -2.14
C PHE A 101 -30.56 32.02 -2.60
N MET A 102 -29.42 31.33 -2.58
CA MET A 102 -28.13 31.90 -2.95
C MET A 102 -28.15 32.45 -4.39
N LYS A 103 -28.75 31.75 -5.35
CA LYS A 103 -28.96 32.21 -6.73
C LYS A 103 -29.68 33.56 -6.85
N ARG A 104 -30.58 33.87 -5.90
CA ARG A 104 -31.35 35.14 -5.91
C ARG A 104 -30.59 36.31 -5.32
N VAL A 105 -29.61 36.05 -4.44
CA VAL A 105 -28.99 37.11 -3.63
C VAL A 105 -27.49 37.25 -3.81
N VAL A 106 -26.80 36.27 -4.42
CA VAL A 106 -25.34 36.24 -4.48
C VAL A 106 -24.74 37.46 -5.18
N ASP A 107 -25.42 38.00 -6.20
CA ASP A 107 -24.96 39.19 -6.93
C ASP A 107 -25.15 40.50 -6.16
N ARG A 108 -25.83 40.48 -5.01
CA ARG A 108 -25.94 41.65 -4.12
C ARG A 108 -24.69 41.85 -3.27
N TYR A 109 -23.79 40.87 -3.24
CA TYR A 109 -22.59 40.88 -2.42
C TYR A 109 -21.35 40.84 -3.32
N THR A 110 -20.36 41.67 -3.01
CA THR A 110 -19.12 41.72 -3.77
C THR A 110 -18.42 40.35 -3.75
N PRO A 111 -18.02 39.81 -4.92
CA PRO A 111 -17.20 38.60 -4.97
C PRO A 111 -15.92 38.77 -4.17
N SER A 112 -15.51 37.75 -3.42
CA SER A 112 -14.26 37.78 -2.67
C SER A 112 -13.68 36.38 -2.51
N SER A 113 -12.36 36.29 -2.40
CA SER A 113 -11.58 35.05 -2.36
C SER A 113 -10.97 34.80 -0.99
N PHE A 114 -10.87 33.53 -0.60
CA PHE A 114 -10.15 33.12 0.59
C PHE A 114 -8.65 33.29 0.37
N ASN A 115 -8.12 34.43 0.83
CA ASN A 115 -6.69 34.70 0.82
C ASN A 115 -5.97 33.71 1.72
N ARG A 116 -4.86 33.15 1.22
CA ARG A 116 -4.01 32.24 1.98
C ARG A 116 -3.21 33.03 3.02
N PRO A 117 -3.39 32.77 4.33
CA PRO A 117 -2.61 33.43 5.36
C PRO A 117 -1.13 33.02 5.32
N ALA A 118 -0.26 33.89 5.87
CA ALA A 118 1.15 33.56 6.04
C ALA A 118 1.32 32.31 6.92
N GLY A 119 2.25 31.44 6.54
CA GLY A 119 2.48 30.18 7.26
C GLY A 119 1.56 29.03 6.86
N ILE A 120 0.73 29.18 5.83
CA ILE A 120 0.20 28.02 5.09
C ILE A 120 1.18 27.64 3.98
N LEU A 121 1.69 26.43 4.03
CA LEU A 121 2.67 25.88 3.10
C LEU A 121 2.02 24.83 2.20
N THR A 122 2.53 24.67 0.98
CA THR A 122 2.11 23.63 0.04
C THR A 122 3.00 22.40 0.15
N THR A 123 2.43 21.23 -0.08
CA THR A 123 3.17 19.97 -0.19
C THR A 123 2.48 19.05 -1.18
N SER A 124 3.07 17.89 -1.42
CA SER A 124 2.39 16.77 -2.07
C SER A 124 2.36 15.58 -1.12
N VAL A 125 1.21 14.91 -1.08
CA VAL A 125 0.98 13.74 -0.21
C VAL A 125 0.59 12.53 -1.05
N CYS A 126 0.92 11.33 -0.58
CA CYS A 126 0.34 10.11 -1.11
C CYS A 126 -1.14 10.04 -0.73
N ILE A 127 -2.04 9.83 -1.70
CA ILE A 127 -3.50 9.88 -1.51
C ILE A 127 -4.03 8.85 -0.50
N ASP A 128 -3.29 7.76 -0.32
CA ASP A 128 -3.64 6.63 0.51
C ASP A 128 -3.18 6.81 1.95
N THR A 129 -2.14 7.61 2.22
CA THR A 129 -1.59 7.81 3.58
C THR A 129 -1.71 9.23 4.10
N GLY A 130 -1.91 10.22 3.24
CA GLY A 130 -1.85 11.64 3.59
C GLY A 130 -0.45 12.12 4.00
N ALA A 131 0.58 11.26 3.87
CA ALA A 131 1.97 11.56 4.20
C ALA A 131 2.74 12.03 2.97
N THR A 132 3.80 12.81 3.21
CA THR A 132 4.70 13.30 2.14
C THR A 132 5.65 12.17 1.74
N PRO A 133 5.75 11.78 0.46
CA PRO A 133 6.63 10.70 0.03
C PRO A 133 8.10 11.02 0.27
N ALA A 134 8.83 10.08 0.86
CA ALA A 134 10.29 10.13 0.87
C ALA A 134 10.88 10.01 -0.55
N GLU A 135 12.18 10.27 -0.67
CA GLU A 135 12.91 10.04 -1.93
C GLU A 135 12.78 8.58 -2.37
N GLY A 136 12.48 8.35 -3.66
CA GLY A 136 12.29 7.01 -4.22
C GLY A 136 10.92 6.37 -3.95
N VAL A 137 10.06 6.99 -3.14
CA VAL A 137 8.69 6.47 -2.92
C VAL A 137 7.79 6.78 -4.11
N ASP A 138 7.28 5.71 -4.72
CA ASP A 138 6.23 5.76 -5.72
C ASP A 138 4.84 5.56 -5.07
N CYS A 139 3.96 6.51 -5.30
CA CYS A 139 2.58 6.52 -4.84
C CYS A 139 1.78 7.47 -5.72
N LYS A 140 0.46 7.30 -5.77
CA LYS A 140 -0.40 8.31 -6.36
C LYS A 140 -0.40 9.54 -5.45
N LYS A 141 0.01 10.68 -6.00
CA LYS A 141 0.21 11.94 -5.28
C LYS A 141 -0.92 12.92 -5.52
N GLU A 142 -1.20 13.75 -4.52
CA GLU A 142 -2.05 14.93 -4.66
C GLU A 142 -1.37 16.16 -4.03
N SER A 143 -1.72 17.35 -4.49
CA SER A 143 -1.28 18.61 -3.89
C SER A 143 -2.12 18.93 -2.67
N SER A 144 -1.47 19.29 -1.57
CA SER A 144 -2.13 19.65 -0.32
C SER A 144 -1.47 20.87 0.34
N VAL A 145 -2.03 21.32 1.45
CA VAL A 145 -1.51 22.43 2.26
C VAL A 145 -1.47 22.07 3.74
N TYR A 146 -0.56 22.70 4.47
CA TYR A 146 -0.40 22.49 5.90
C TYR A 146 0.02 23.77 6.62
N ILE A 147 -0.18 23.81 7.93
CA ILE A 147 0.29 24.92 8.78
C ILE A 147 1.78 24.72 9.06
N SER A 148 2.60 25.75 8.83
CA SER A 148 4.03 25.75 9.18
C SER A 148 4.25 25.26 10.62
N GLY A 149 5.17 24.30 10.79
CA GLY A 149 5.39 23.60 12.05
C GLY A 149 4.48 22.38 12.28
N ARG A 150 3.51 22.11 11.40
CA ARG A 150 2.62 20.94 11.40
C ARG A 150 2.65 20.23 10.04
N ALA A 151 3.86 19.93 9.54
CA ALA A 151 4.03 19.21 8.29
C ALA A 151 3.47 17.78 8.39
N PRO A 152 2.90 17.22 7.32
CA PRO A 152 2.54 15.81 7.30
C PRO A 152 3.74 14.91 7.57
N GLN A 153 3.45 13.70 8.05
CA GLN A 153 4.45 12.65 8.25
C GLN A 153 5.19 12.34 6.94
N VAL A 154 6.39 11.79 7.05
CA VAL A 154 7.11 11.25 5.89
C VAL A 154 6.67 9.81 5.64
N ASP A 155 6.27 9.51 4.42
CA ASP A 155 5.96 8.17 3.97
C ASP A 155 7.25 7.46 3.57
N ASN A 156 7.62 6.42 4.33
CA ASN A 156 8.81 5.59 4.11
C ASN A 156 8.40 4.17 3.71
N ARG A 157 7.29 4.02 2.98
CA ARG A 157 6.79 2.71 2.55
C ARG A 157 7.88 1.92 1.82
N LYS A 158 7.87 0.61 2.00
CA LYS A 158 8.80 -0.30 1.34
C LYS A 158 8.06 -1.24 0.41
N THR A 159 8.55 -1.39 -0.80
CA THR A 159 8.10 -2.43 -1.72
C THR A 159 8.94 -3.68 -1.48
N ILE A 160 8.28 -4.79 -1.16
CA ILE A 160 8.93 -6.09 -0.87
C ILE A 160 8.31 -7.20 -1.70
N GLU A 161 9.09 -8.22 -2.02
CA GLU A 161 8.59 -9.48 -2.56
C GLU A 161 8.27 -10.44 -1.41
N VAL A 162 7.06 -10.99 -1.41
CA VAL A 162 6.65 -12.01 -0.43
C VAL A 162 6.25 -13.29 -1.13
N CYS A 163 6.46 -14.43 -0.47
CA CYS A 163 5.99 -15.72 -0.95
C CYS A 163 4.46 -15.82 -0.85
N LYS A 164 3.80 -16.20 -1.95
CA LYS A 164 2.32 -16.37 -1.98
C LYS A 164 1.82 -17.44 -1.01
N ALA A 165 2.63 -18.47 -0.74
CA ALA A 165 2.22 -19.61 0.07
C ALA A 165 2.22 -19.33 1.57
N ASN A 166 3.18 -18.55 2.08
CA ASN A 166 3.37 -18.32 3.52
C ASN A 166 3.48 -16.84 3.93
N GLY A 167 3.48 -15.90 2.99
CA GLY A 167 3.54 -14.46 3.26
C GLY A 167 4.89 -13.95 3.78
N LEU A 168 5.92 -14.78 3.86
CA LEU A 168 7.26 -14.40 4.31
C LEU A 168 8.09 -13.79 3.18
N ILE A 169 9.10 -13.01 3.54
CA ILE A 169 10.14 -12.54 2.62
C ILE A 169 11.03 -13.75 2.26
N PRO A 170 11.08 -14.20 0.99
CA PRO A 170 11.81 -15.40 0.60
C PRO A 170 13.32 -15.26 0.80
N THR A 171 13.95 -16.19 1.51
CA THR A 171 15.42 -16.33 1.54
C THR A 171 15.96 -16.94 0.24
N ASN A 172 15.12 -17.67 -0.50
CA ASN A 172 15.36 -18.26 -1.82
C ASN A 172 14.67 -17.44 -2.94
N LEU A 173 14.81 -16.12 -2.91
CA LEU A 173 14.04 -15.18 -3.75
C LEU A 173 14.15 -15.47 -5.26
N GLU A 174 15.35 -15.75 -5.76
CA GLU A 174 15.56 -15.96 -7.19
C GLU A 174 14.86 -17.23 -7.68
N GLN A 175 14.89 -18.33 -6.91
CA GLN A 175 14.10 -19.53 -7.24
C GLN A 175 12.60 -19.26 -7.13
N ALA A 176 12.16 -18.58 -6.08
CA ALA A 176 10.74 -18.26 -5.90
C ALA A 176 10.20 -17.42 -7.07
N LYS A 177 11.00 -16.47 -7.58
CA LYS A 177 10.67 -15.69 -8.79
C LYS A 177 10.64 -16.53 -10.05
N LYS A 178 11.60 -17.45 -10.24
CA LYS A 178 11.66 -18.37 -11.40
C LYS A 178 10.35 -19.15 -11.57
N TYR A 179 9.74 -19.57 -10.46
CA TYR A 179 8.47 -20.29 -10.44
C TYR A 179 7.22 -19.40 -10.29
N GLY A 180 7.38 -18.07 -10.29
CA GLY A 180 6.25 -17.14 -10.13
C GLY A 180 5.54 -17.26 -8.77
N LEU A 181 6.25 -17.70 -7.72
CA LEU A 181 5.71 -17.96 -6.39
C LEU A 181 5.63 -16.70 -5.51
N THR A 182 6.23 -15.60 -5.96
CA THR A 182 6.22 -14.35 -5.22
C THR A 182 5.15 -13.39 -5.72
N GLU A 183 4.76 -12.49 -4.84
CA GLU A 183 4.00 -11.30 -5.20
C GLU A 183 4.60 -10.07 -4.51
N THR A 184 4.45 -8.92 -5.16
CA THR A 184 4.89 -7.64 -4.62
C THR A 184 3.87 -7.13 -3.59
N LYS A 185 4.36 -6.74 -2.41
CA LYS A 185 3.60 -6.05 -1.36
C LYS A 185 4.24 -4.72 -1.01
N VAL A 186 3.45 -3.82 -0.46
CA VAL A 186 3.88 -2.50 0.01
C VAL A 186 3.65 -2.41 1.51
N VAL A 187 4.73 -2.30 2.28
CA VAL A 187 4.67 -2.11 3.73
C VAL A 187 4.47 -0.63 4.02
N ILE A 188 3.36 -0.27 4.65
CA ILE A 188 3.03 1.09 5.10
C ILE A 188 3.20 1.18 6.61
N SER A 189 4.09 2.07 7.07
CA SER A 189 4.30 2.36 8.49
C SER A 189 3.64 3.66 8.98
N THR A 190 3.03 4.42 8.06
CA THR A 190 2.36 5.69 8.34
C THR A 190 1.16 5.48 9.26
N LYS A 191 1.01 6.33 10.29
CA LYS A 191 -0.09 6.23 11.26
C LYS A 191 -0.94 7.49 11.21
N LEU A 192 -2.24 7.36 10.94
CA LEU A 192 -3.15 8.49 10.99
C LEU A 192 -3.11 9.18 12.36
N GLU A 193 -3.11 10.51 12.37
CA GLU A 193 -3.10 11.29 13.62
C GLU A 193 -4.36 11.01 14.45
N ASN A 194 -5.52 10.94 13.79
CA ASN A 194 -6.80 10.61 14.43
C ASN A 194 -6.85 9.13 14.85
N SER A 195 -6.65 8.87 16.14
CA SER A 195 -6.69 7.53 16.71
C SER A 195 -8.01 6.80 16.53
N LEU A 196 -9.13 7.54 16.45
CA LEU A 196 -10.47 6.95 16.28
C LEU A 196 -10.68 6.36 14.88
N GLN A 197 -9.87 6.77 13.89
CA GLN A 197 -9.99 6.30 12.51
C GLN A 197 -8.95 5.24 12.13
N ARG A 198 -7.92 5.00 12.95
CA ARG A 198 -6.82 4.08 12.62
C ARG A 198 -7.29 2.67 12.28
N ALA A 199 -8.11 2.07 13.13
CA ALA A 199 -8.59 0.70 12.90
C ALA A 199 -9.40 0.57 11.60
N ALA A 200 -10.25 1.55 11.29
CA ALA A 200 -11.02 1.58 10.05
C ALA A 200 -10.11 1.74 8.82
N TYR A 201 -9.11 2.61 8.93
CA TYR A 201 -8.12 2.85 7.89
C TYR A 201 -7.23 1.63 7.62
N GLU A 202 -6.68 1.03 8.66
CA GLU A 202 -5.87 -0.19 8.60
C GLU A 202 -6.65 -1.34 7.96
N LYS A 203 -7.92 -1.51 8.38
CA LYS A 203 -8.82 -2.49 7.76
C LYS A 203 -9.09 -2.16 6.29
N TYR A 204 -9.37 -0.91 5.95
CA TYR A 204 -9.59 -0.49 4.56
C TYR A 204 -8.39 -0.82 3.68
N LEU A 205 -7.18 -0.42 4.10
CA LEU A 205 -5.95 -0.68 3.35
C LEU A 205 -5.73 -2.18 3.13
N THR A 206 -5.94 -3.02 4.15
CA THR A 206 -5.62 -4.46 4.08
C THR A 206 -6.71 -5.31 3.43
N THR A 207 -7.96 -4.83 3.37
CA THR A 207 -9.11 -5.62 2.89
C THR A 207 -9.70 -5.12 1.57
N MET A 208 -9.26 -3.96 1.07
CA MET A 208 -9.71 -3.49 -0.25
C MET A 208 -9.36 -4.51 -1.35
N LYS A 209 -10.23 -4.60 -2.36
CA LYS A 209 -10.06 -5.54 -3.48
C LYS A 209 -8.69 -5.31 -4.14
N LYS A 210 -7.90 -6.38 -4.28
CA LYS A 210 -6.51 -6.35 -4.78
C LYS A 210 -5.54 -5.55 -3.89
N SER A 211 -5.79 -5.47 -2.59
CA SER A 211 -4.83 -4.87 -1.67
C SER A 211 -3.47 -5.56 -1.76
N THR A 212 -2.43 -4.74 -1.84
CA THR A 212 -1.02 -5.14 -1.74
C THR A 212 -0.39 -4.65 -0.43
N TYR A 213 -1.18 -4.03 0.46
CA TYR A 213 -0.64 -3.34 1.63
C TYR A 213 -0.43 -4.29 2.81
N LEU A 214 0.70 -4.08 3.48
CA LEU A 214 1.03 -4.68 4.77
C LEU A 214 1.30 -3.57 5.77
N LEU A 215 0.85 -3.73 7.01
CA LEU A 215 1.04 -2.73 8.08
C LEU A 215 2.28 -3.03 8.92
N VAL A 216 2.84 -4.23 8.76
CA VAL A 216 4.02 -4.72 9.44
C VAL A 216 4.86 -5.47 8.41
N GLU A 217 6.18 -5.28 8.48
CA GLU A 217 7.12 -6.01 7.64
C GLU A 217 7.11 -7.49 8.04
N PRO A 218 6.89 -8.45 7.12
CA PRO A 218 6.91 -9.88 7.42
C PRO A 218 8.29 -10.35 7.86
N GLY A 219 8.33 -11.51 8.53
CA GLY A 219 9.58 -12.23 8.74
C GLY A 219 10.16 -12.81 7.45
N THR A 220 11.38 -13.34 7.53
CA THR A 220 12.06 -14.02 6.42
C THR A 220 11.92 -15.54 6.54
N GLY A 221 11.87 -16.25 5.41
CA GLY A 221 11.89 -17.71 5.41
C GLY A 221 11.95 -18.28 3.99
N VAL A 222 12.08 -19.61 3.88
CA VAL A 222 12.07 -20.28 2.58
C VAL A 222 10.65 -20.22 1.98
N CYS A 223 10.54 -19.83 0.71
CA CYS A 223 9.32 -19.96 -0.07
C CYS A 223 9.25 -21.39 -0.64
N PRO A 224 8.23 -22.19 -0.27
CA PRO A 224 8.12 -23.57 -0.73
C PRO A 224 8.08 -23.66 -2.25
N LEU A 225 9.02 -24.40 -2.84
CA LEU A 225 9.06 -24.65 -4.27
C LEU A 225 8.03 -25.74 -4.65
N PRO A 226 7.49 -25.73 -5.88
CA PRO A 226 6.56 -26.77 -6.32
C PRO A 226 7.23 -28.14 -6.36
N LEU A 227 6.43 -29.18 -6.13
CA LEU A 227 6.83 -30.57 -6.34
C LEU A 227 6.69 -30.95 -7.83
N GLY A 228 7.38 -32.02 -8.21
CA GLY A 228 7.35 -32.56 -9.55
C GLY A 228 6.06 -33.32 -9.84
N PRO A 229 5.95 -33.93 -11.04
CA PRO A 229 4.85 -34.84 -11.37
C PRO A 229 4.64 -35.88 -10.27
N ASP A 230 3.36 -36.16 -9.97
CA ASP A 230 2.96 -37.07 -8.89
C ASP A 230 3.56 -36.72 -7.51
N ASN A 231 3.83 -35.45 -7.19
CA ASN A 231 4.47 -35.01 -5.94
C ASN A 231 5.90 -35.56 -5.76
N ALA A 232 6.61 -35.89 -6.84
CA ALA A 232 8.02 -36.25 -6.77
C ALA A 232 8.87 -35.10 -6.20
N PRO A 233 10.01 -35.40 -5.56
CA PRO A 233 10.94 -34.34 -5.16
C PRO A 233 11.42 -33.55 -6.39
N VAL A 234 11.91 -32.32 -6.17
CA VAL A 234 12.50 -31.48 -7.22
C VAL A 234 13.80 -30.89 -6.71
N ILE A 235 14.89 -31.14 -7.43
CA ILE A 235 16.20 -30.60 -7.16
C ILE A 235 16.39 -29.33 -8.00
N GLU A 236 16.81 -28.26 -7.36
CA GLU A 236 17.17 -27.01 -8.01
C GLU A 236 18.57 -26.62 -7.57
N VAL A 237 19.49 -26.53 -8.54
CA VAL A 237 20.89 -26.23 -8.25
C VAL A 237 21.17 -24.78 -8.58
N THR A 238 21.73 -24.08 -7.60
CA THR A 238 22.07 -22.65 -7.70
C THR A 238 23.54 -22.42 -8.05
N SER A 239 24.42 -23.34 -7.64
CA SER A 239 25.84 -23.31 -7.98
C SER A 239 26.40 -24.73 -8.00
N PRO A 240 27.32 -25.08 -8.90
CA PRO A 240 27.73 -24.29 -10.07
C PRO A 240 26.62 -24.23 -11.13
N VAL A 241 26.67 -23.22 -12.01
CA VAL A 241 25.83 -23.20 -13.23
C VAL A 241 26.47 -24.06 -14.31
N SER A 242 25.67 -24.66 -15.20
CA SER A 242 26.21 -25.48 -16.29
C SER A 242 27.18 -24.68 -17.16
N GLY A 243 28.36 -25.24 -17.42
CA GLY A 243 29.49 -24.60 -18.11
C GLY A 243 30.46 -23.84 -17.21
N SER A 244 30.24 -23.80 -15.88
CA SER A 244 31.17 -23.14 -14.94
C SER A 244 32.58 -23.75 -15.03
N GLN A 245 33.61 -22.90 -14.96
CA GLN A 245 34.99 -23.34 -14.85
C GLN A 245 35.32 -23.71 -13.40
N VAL A 246 35.99 -24.84 -13.21
CA VAL A 246 36.37 -25.37 -11.89
C VAL A 246 37.85 -25.70 -11.90
N THR A 247 38.60 -25.16 -10.95
CA THR A 247 40.05 -25.36 -10.90
C THR A 247 40.40 -26.63 -10.12
N ARG A 248 41.38 -27.39 -10.62
CA ARG A 248 41.95 -28.52 -9.89
C ARG A 248 42.55 -28.10 -8.54
N ASN A 249 42.44 -28.98 -7.56
CA ASN A 249 42.92 -28.78 -6.19
C ASN A 249 42.28 -27.56 -5.47
N VAL A 250 41.09 -27.16 -5.90
CA VAL A 250 40.27 -26.13 -5.27
C VAL A 250 38.93 -26.74 -4.87
N ASN A 251 38.36 -26.25 -3.75
CA ASN A 251 37.03 -26.66 -3.34
C ASN A 251 35.99 -26.11 -4.30
N LEU A 252 35.24 -27.02 -4.92
CA LEU A 252 34.00 -26.74 -5.60
C LEU A 252 32.85 -26.74 -4.60
N GLU A 253 32.08 -25.67 -4.59
CA GLU A 253 30.91 -25.54 -3.75
C GLU A 253 29.63 -25.77 -4.57
N ILE A 254 28.93 -26.86 -4.26
CA ILE A 254 27.68 -27.26 -4.90
C ILE A 254 26.53 -26.88 -3.97
N LYS A 255 25.68 -25.94 -4.42
CA LYS A 255 24.59 -25.36 -3.64
C LYS A 255 23.27 -25.53 -4.36
N GLY A 256 22.21 -25.82 -3.62
CA GLY A 256 20.88 -25.91 -4.18
C GLY A 256 19.81 -26.11 -3.12
N SER A 257 18.64 -26.52 -3.57
CA SER A 257 17.52 -26.89 -2.74
C SER A 257 16.82 -28.13 -3.30
N VAL A 258 16.26 -28.94 -2.42
CA VAL A 258 15.37 -30.04 -2.76
C VAL A 258 13.99 -29.74 -2.17
N ALA A 259 12.98 -29.64 -3.01
CA ALA A 259 11.59 -29.67 -2.57
C ALA A 259 11.12 -31.12 -2.48
N TYR A 260 10.46 -31.49 -1.39
CA TYR A 260 9.94 -32.83 -1.15
C TYR A 260 8.69 -32.75 -0.26
N LEU A 261 7.83 -33.78 -0.33
CA LEU A 261 6.53 -33.74 0.33
C LEU A 261 6.60 -33.90 1.86
N GLU A 262 7.34 -34.89 2.34
CA GLU A 262 7.42 -35.20 3.78
C GLU A 262 8.88 -35.31 4.26
N SER A 263 9.63 -36.27 3.72
CA SER A 263 11.02 -36.49 4.09
C SER A 263 11.80 -37.11 2.94
N LEU A 264 13.11 -36.89 2.94
CA LEU A 264 14.03 -37.57 2.02
C LEU A 264 14.49 -38.89 2.64
N LYS A 265 14.37 -39.95 1.86
CA LYS A 265 14.96 -41.26 2.15
C LYS A 265 16.44 -41.29 1.77
N GLU A 266 16.81 -40.58 0.71
CA GLU A 266 18.18 -40.58 0.17
C GLU A 266 18.49 -39.24 -0.52
N PHE A 267 19.72 -38.76 -0.34
CA PHE A 267 20.28 -37.63 -1.09
C PHE A 267 21.74 -37.93 -1.42
N LYS A 268 22.09 -37.90 -2.70
CA LYS A 268 23.42 -38.25 -3.20
C LYS A 268 23.92 -37.23 -4.20
N VAL A 269 25.22 -36.95 -4.13
CA VAL A 269 25.91 -36.08 -5.08
C VAL A 269 27.12 -36.84 -5.62
N PHE A 270 27.30 -36.80 -6.93
CA PHE A 270 28.39 -37.46 -7.63
C PHE A 270 29.18 -36.43 -8.42
N PHE A 271 30.50 -36.59 -8.45
CA PHE A 271 31.38 -35.99 -9.43
C PHE A 271 31.83 -37.09 -10.39
N ASP A 272 31.39 -36.97 -11.64
CA ASP A 272 31.34 -38.04 -12.64
C ASP A 272 30.64 -39.29 -12.08
N ALA A 273 31.39 -40.38 -11.87
CA ALA A 273 30.91 -41.62 -11.28
C ALA A 273 31.27 -41.78 -9.79
N THR A 274 31.96 -40.79 -9.20
CA THR A 274 32.45 -40.86 -7.81
C THR A 274 31.47 -40.18 -6.87
N GLU A 275 30.95 -40.91 -5.88
CA GLU A 275 30.06 -40.35 -4.86
C GLU A 275 30.82 -39.42 -3.91
N ILE A 276 30.25 -38.24 -3.65
CA ILE A 276 30.73 -37.27 -2.67
C ILE A 276 30.09 -37.62 -1.32
N ILE A 277 30.83 -38.34 -0.49
CA ILE A 277 30.34 -38.84 0.79
C ILE A 277 30.06 -37.69 1.77
N GLY A 278 28.94 -37.79 2.50
CA GLY A 278 28.56 -36.82 3.52
C GLY A 278 27.70 -35.65 3.03
N ALA A 279 27.22 -35.72 1.78
CA ALA A 279 26.23 -34.77 1.29
C ALA A 279 24.91 -34.88 2.08
N THR A 280 24.40 -33.75 2.59
CA THR A 280 23.16 -33.70 3.37
C THR A 280 22.29 -32.52 2.95
N VAL A 281 20.98 -32.65 3.16
CA VAL A 281 20.00 -31.58 2.98
C VAL A 281 19.54 -31.09 4.34
N ASN A 282 19.49 -29.76 4.52
CA ASN A 282 18.97 -29.12 5.71
C ASN A 282 17.46 -29.32 5.82
N ALA A 283 16.90 -29.10 7.02
CA ALA A 283 15.46 -29.23 7.26
C ALA A 283 14.60 -28.27 6.42
N ASP A 284 15.17 -27.16 5.95
CA ASP A 284 14.51 -26.21 5.05
C ASP A 284 14.63 -26.57 3.56
N GLY A 285 15.19 -27.75 3.26
CA GLY A 285 15.42 -28.26 1.92
C GLY A 285 16.69 -27.74 1.24
N SER A 286 17.43 -26.80 1.84
CA SER A 286 18.68 -26.30 1.27
C SER A 286 19.84 -27.29 1.43
N PHE A 287 20.81 -27.27 0.51
CA PHE A 287 22.04 -28.05 0.67
C PHE A 287 23.27 -27.26 0.21
N VAL A 288 24.40 -27.53 0.87
CA VAL A 288 25.73 -27.06 0.47
C VAL A 288 26.69 -28.23 0.60
N VAL A 289 27.28 -28.65 -0.52
CA VAL A 289 28.26 -29.74 -0.59
C VAL A 289 29.58 -29.17 -1.06
N ASN A 290 30.62 -29.31 -0.24
CA ASN A 290 31.97 -28.90 -0.59
C ASN A 290 32.75 -30.12 -1.09
N TYR A 291 33.30 -30.01 -2.29
CA TYR A 291 34.06 -31.08 -2.93
C TYR A 291 35.43 -30.58 -3.37
N LEU A 292 36.50 -31.17 -2.86
CA LEU A 292 37.85 -30.87 -3.34
C LEU A 292 38.07 -31.54 -4.69
N VAL A 293 38.19 -30.73 -5.75
CA VAL A 293 38.43 -31.25 -7.09
C VAL A 293 39.84 -31.87 -7.13
N PRO A 294 40.00 -33.16 -7.45
CA PRO A 294 41.30 -33.81 -7.39
C PRO A 294 42.32 -33.15 -8.32
N SER A 295 43.59 -33.07 -7.90
CA SER A 295 44.68 -32.61 -8.77
C SER A 295 44.88 -33.51 -10.00
N THR A 296 44.43 -34.76 -9.91
CA THR A 296 44.45 -35.76 -10.97
C THR A 296 43.22 -35.74 -11.88
N ALA A 297 42.26 -34.83 -11.65
CA ALA A 297 41.11 -34.69 -12.54
C ALA A 297 41.57 -34.34 -13.96
N ILE A 298 40.92 -34.94 -14.96
CA ILE A 298 41.20 -34.69 -16.37
C ILE A 298 40.77 -33.24 -16.69
N VAL A 299 41.49 -32.56 -17.57
CA VAL A 299 41.06 -31.23 -18.05
C VAL A 299 39.97 -31.44 -19.09
N GLY A 300 38.83 -30.76 -18.95
CA GLY A 300 37.70 -30.91 -19.86
C GLY A 300 36.35 -30.89 -19.15
N ASN A 301 35.32 -31.43 -19.81
CA ASN A 301 33.97 -31.45 -19.26
C ASN A 301 33.79 -32.61 -18.28
N HIS A 302 33.23 -32.29 -17.13
CA HIS A 302 32.87 -33.23 -16.05
C HIS A 302 31.40 -33.04 -15.69
N THR A 303 30.77 -34.09 -15.14
CA THR A 303 29.37 -34.04 -14.75
C THR A 303 29.19 -34.11 -13.25
N ILE A 304 28.35 -33.24 -12.70
CA ILE A 304 27.88 -33.31 -11.33
C ILE A 304 26.47 -33.84 -11.37
N THR A 305 26.24 -35.00 -10.77
CA THR A 305 24.91 -35.62 -10.71
C THR A 305 24.39 -35.51 -9.28
N ILE A 306 23.23 -34.91 -9.09
CA ILE A 306 22.58 -34.80 -7.79
C ILE A 306 21.28 -35.60 -7.87
N SER A 307 21.06 -36.49 -6.91
CA SER A 307 19.88 -37.35 -6.87
C SER A 307 19.24 -37.26 -5.49
N ALA A 308 17.91 -37.16 -5.48
CA ALA A 308 17.11 -37.11 -4.27
C ALA A 308 15.98 -38.13 -4.40
N LYS A 309 15.72 -38.86 -3.31
CA LYS A 309 14.64 -39.83 -3.22
C LYS A 309 13.83 -39.58 -1.97
N ASP A 310 12.52 -39.48 -2.11
CA ASP A 310 11.61 -39.28 -0.98
C ASP A 310 11.23 -40.60 -0.29
N ASN A 311 10.49 -40.49 0.82
CA ASN A 311 9.96 -41.64 1.56
C ASN A 311 8.87 -42.44 0.81
N TYR A 312 8.38 -41.93 -0.31
CA TYR A 312 7.44 -42.59 -1.23
C TYR A 312 8.15 -43.25 -2.42
N ASP A 313 9.48 -43.36 -2.35
CA ASP A 313 10.36 -43.91 -3.38
C ASP A 313 10.34 -43.14 -4.73
N LYS A 314 9.81 -41.91 -4.75
CA LYS A 314 9.89 -41.01 -5.91
C LYS A 314 11.24 -40.33 -5.93
N THR A 315 11.74 -40.09 -7.13
CA THR A 315 13.10 -39.60 -7.34
C THR A 315 13.12 -38.42 -8.27
N ASP A 316 14.11 -37.57 -8.07
CA ASP A 316 14.54 -36.59 -9.06
C ASP A 316 16.05 -36.65 -9.21
N THR A 317 16.56 -36.25 -10.37
CA THR A 317 17.99 -36.25 -10.66
C THR A 317 18.35 -35.09 -11.57
N GLU A 318 19.25 -34.24 -11.09
CA GLU A 318 19.77 -33.10 -11.82
C GLU A 318 21.23 -33.31 -12.21
N ILE A 319 21.58 -32.89 -13.42
CA ILE A 319 22.91 -33.07 -14.01
C ILE A 319 23.46 -31.73 -14.47
N ILE A 320 24.63 -31.37 -13.97
CA ILE A 320 25.32 -30.13 -14.31
C ILE A 320 26.65 -30.48 -14.96
N THR A 321 26.93 -29.86 -16.10
CA THR A 321 28.25 -29.97 -16.73
C THR A 321 29.14 -28.85 -16.22
N VAL A 322 30.35 -29.15 -15.79
CA VAL A 322 31.38 -28.16 -15.43
C VAL A 322 32.64 -28.41 -16.25
N ASN A 323 33.45 -27.38 -16.45
CA ASN A 323 34.69 -27.48 -17.20
C ASN A 323 35.89 -27.39 -16.22
N VAL A 324 36.61 -28.49 -16.05
CA VAL A 324 37.78 -28.54 -15.18
C VAL A 324 39.01 -27.99 -15.90
N ILE A 325 39.71 -27.05 -15.25
CA ILE A 325 40.93 -26.39 -15.72
C ILE A 325 42.13 -26.66 -14.78
#